data_AF-A0A939XPU0-F1
#
_entry.id   AF-A0A939XPU0-F1
#
_cell.length_a   1.000
_cell.length_b   1.000
_cell.length_c   1.000
_cell.angle_alpha   90.00
_cell.angle_beta   90.00
_cell.angle_gamma   90.00
#
_symmetry.space_group_name_H-M   'P 1'
#
loop_
_entity.id
_entity.type
_entity.pdbx_description
1 polymer ?
#
loop_
_entity_poly.entity_id
_entity_poly.type
_entity_poly.pdbx_seq_one_letter_code
_entity_poly.pdbx_strand_id
1 'polypeptide(L)'
;MKTELQHSWQQWREWLKFIAWGLTVAVVCFLLYRIIVKDSGTHLAPLSAETRDSLMTIGVPQGMSDTLVRYDAFEVHFNSERGIANCAVYEFVTNELNGTVERGGEFLQDASVKGCPAPQDYAGSGLHRGHLVPAGDLKWNENAMRQSFLLTNVCPMHKALNEGGWAKLEEKVREWTARDSVLLVFTGPVVNEGDTTLGNSRVTVPSAYYKVIMAPCVRPMRAIAFIYPNGHSGRRLRKHAVSIDEVERLTGLDFFPTLPDEEKHRLESGIKLDAFTHYKIEINEI
;
A
#
# COMPACT_ATOMS: atom_id res chain seq x y z
N MET A 1 7.40 -61.98 -39.45
CA MET A 1 6.20 -61.66 -38.64
C MET A 1 6.42 -61.61 -37.12
N LYS A 2 6.74 -62.70 -36.38
CA LYS A 2 6.92 -62.61 -34.90
C LYS A 2 8.14 -61.77 -34.46
N THR A 3 9.24 -61.82 -35.23
CA THR A 3 10.50 -61.12 -34.93
C THR A 3 10.44 -59.61 -35.22
N GLU A 4 9.76 -59.20 -36.30
CA GLU A 4 9.57 -57.77 -36.65
C GLU A 4 8.67 -57.04 -35.65
N LEU A 5 7.63 -57.73 -35.15
CA LEU A 5 6.77 -57.18 -34.10
C LEU A 5 7.53 -57.00 -32.79
N GLN A 6 8.38 -57.95 -32.38
CA GLN A 6 9.21 -57.82 -31.18
C GLN A 6 10.22 -56.67 -31.28
N HIS A 7 10.82 -56.47 -32.45
CA HIS A 7 11.77 -55.38 -32.69
C HIS A 7 11.08 -54.00 -32.64
N SER A 8 9.87 -53.91 -33.21
CA SER A 8 9.01 -52.72 -33.11
C SER A 8 8.64 -52.41 -31.64
N TRP A 9 8.23 -53.42 -30.88
CA TRP A 9 7.90 -53.26 -29.45
C TRP A 9 9.08 -52.79 -28.59
N GLN A 10 10.31 -53.25 -28.86
CA GLN A 10 11.50 -52.74 -28.18
C GLN A 10 11.76 -51.26 -28.53
N GLN A 11 11.61 -50.89 -29.80
CA GLN A 11 11.78 -49.51 -30.24
C GLN A 11 10.76 -48.56 -29.61
N TRP A 12 9.49 -48.99 -29.49
CA TRP A 12 8.45 -48.23 -28.79
C TRP A 12 8.75 -48.03 -27.30
N ARG A 13 9.35 -49.03 -26.63
CA ARG A 13 9.76 -48.91 -25.22
C ARG A 13 10.89 -47.90 -25.04
N GLU A 14 11.85 -47.85 -25.95
CA GLU A 14 12.91 -46.83 -25.92
C GLU A 14 12.34 -45.43 -26.19
N TRP A 15 11.42 -45.28 -27.14
CA TRP A 15 10.72 -44.00 -27.38
C TRP A 15 9.93 -43.53 -26.15
N LEU A 16 9.22 -44.42 -25.46
CA LEU A 16 8.50 -44.08 -24.23
C LEU A 16 9.46 -43.65 -23.11
N LYS A 17 10.63 -44.27 -22.99
CA LYS A 17 11.67 -43.84 -22.04
C LYS A 17 12.20 -42.45 -22.38
N PHE A 18 12.44 -42.15 -23.66
CA PHE A 18 12.86 -40.82 -24.11
C PHE A 18 11.82 -39.74 -23.81
N ILE A 19 10.53 -40.01 -24.06
CA ILE A 19 9.43 -39.09 -23.73
C ILE A 19 9.31 -38.89 -22.22
N ALA A 20 9.35 -39.96 -21.43
CA ALA A 20 9.27 -39.89 -19.97
C ALA A 20 10.46 -39.11 -19.37
N TRP A 21 11.66 -39.30 -19.91
CA TRP A 21 12.84 -38.55 -19.52
C TRP A 21 12.71 -37.06 -19.88
N GLY A 22 12.26 -36.74 -21.09
CA GLY A 22 11.99 -35.36 -21.51
C GLY A 22 10.95 -34.65 -20.64
N LEU A 23 9.87 -35.34 -20.26
CA LEU A 23 8.86 -34.83 -19.34
C LEU A 23 9.43 -34.61 -17.93
N THR A 24 10.27 -35.51 -17.45
CA THR A 24 10.91 -35.37 -16.14
C THR A 24 11.86 -34.17 -16.11
N VAL A 25 12.68 -33.99 -17.16
CA VAL A 25 13.54 -32.82 -17.30
C VAL A 25 12.71 -31.53 -17.36
N ALA A 26 11.62 -31.51 -18.12
CA ALA A 26 10.74 -30.34 -18.19
C ALA A 26 10.11 -29.99 -16.82
N VAL A 27 9.65 -30.99 -16.06
CA VAL A 27 9.12 -30.79 -14.71
C VAL A 27 10.21 -30.29 -13.76
N VAL A 28 11.41 -30.86 -13.81
CA VAL A 28 12.53 -30.40 -12.98
C VAL A 28 12.95 -28.97 -13.34
N CYS A 29 13.06 -28.64 -14.64
CA CYS A 29 13.34 -27.27 -15.09
C CYS A 29 12.24 -26.29 -14.65
N PHE A 30 10.97 -26.70 -14.69
CA PHE A 30 9.86 -25.89 -14.21
C PHE A 30 9.89 -25.69 -12.69
N LEU A 31 10.24 -26.74 -11.92
CA LEU A 31 10.40 -26.65 -10.47
C LEU A 31 11.62 -25.81 -10.09
N LEU A 32 12.74 -25.95 -10.80
CA LEU A 32 13.94 -25.12 -10.62
C LEU A 32 13.65 -23.67 -11.00
N TYR A 33 12.94 -23.43 -12.10
CA TYR A 33 12.47 -22.09 -12.46
C TYR A 33 11.56 -21.51 -11.37
N ARG A 34 10.63 -22.31 -10.81
CA ARG A 34 9.80 -21.90 -9.67
C ARG A 34 10.63 -21.58 -8.43
N ILE A 35 11.68 -22.35 -8.14
CA ILE A 35 12.58 -22.10 -7.00
C ILE A 35 13.40 -20.83 -7.25
N ILE A 36 14.05 -20.70 -8.41
CA ILE A 36 14.88 -19.55 -8.79
C ILE A 36 14.04 -18.27 -8.85
N VAL A 37 12.82 -18.32 -9.40
CA VAL A 37 11.92 -17.15 -9.46
C VAL A 37 11.35 -16.82 -8.08
N LYS A 38 10.99 -17.82 -7.26
CA LYS A 38 10.53 -17.58 -5.88
C LYS A 38 11.63 -16.98 -4.99
N ASP A 39 12.90 -17.23 -5.31
CA ASP A 39 14.08 -16.76 -4.58
C ASP A 39 14.72 -15.50 -5.21
N SER A 40 14.21 -15.02 -6.34
CA SER A 40 14.77 -13.85 -7.05
C SER A 40 14.48 -12.51 -6.36
N GLY A 41 13.62 -12.49 -5.33
CA GLY A 41 13.58 -11.41 -4.36
C GLY A 41 14.55 -11.71 -3.22
N THR A 42 15.83 -11.35 -3.37
CA THR A 42 16.73 -11.33 -2.21
C THR A 42 16.20 -10.29 -1.23
N HIS A 43 15.46 -10.74 -0.21
CA HIS A 43 15.05 -9.89 0.89
C HIS A 43 16.32 -9.33 1.54
N LEU A 44 16.48 -8.01 1.43
CA LEU A 44 17.61 -7.33 2.02
C LEU A 44 17.42 -7.27 3.54
N ALA A 45 18.54 -7.07 4.25
CA ALA A 45 18.51 -6.77 5.66
C ALA A 45 17.55 -5.59 5.93
N PRO A 46 16.93 -5.52 7.13
CA PRO A 46 16.10 -4.39 7.53
C PRO A 46 16.83 -3.06 7.32
N LEU A 47 16.08 -2.01 6.97
CA LEU A 47 16.63 -0.67 6.83
C LEU A 47 17.25 -0.20 8.15
N SER A 48 18.34 0.56 8.09
CA SER A 48 18.76 1.33 9.25
C SER A 48 17.71 2.40 9.56
N ALA A 49 17.59 2.80 10.83
CA ALA A 49 16.66 3.86 11.23
C ALA A 49 16.88 5.15 10.41
N GLU A 50 18.14 5.55 10.20
CA GLU A 50 18.49 6.72 9.38
C GLU A 50 18.00 6.60 7.93
N THR A 51 18.17 5.42 7.31
CA THR A 51 17.71 5.19 5.93
C THR A 51 16.19 5.21 5.87
N ARG A 52 15.52 4.53 6.80
CA ARG A 52 14.06 4.51 6.89
C ARG A 52 13.49 5.92 7.06
N ASP A 53 14.00 6.68 8.03
CA ASP A 53 13.52 8.02 8.34
C ASP A 53 13.76 8.97 7.14
N SER A 54 14.89 8.82 6.44
CA SER A 54 15.16 9.52 5.20
C SER A 54 14.15 9.19 4.10
N LEU A 55 13.84 7.91 3.89
CA LEU A 55 12.90 7.46 2.87
C LEU A 55 11.45 7.81 3.21
N MET A 56 11.09 7.94 4.49
CA MET A 56 9.76 8.35 4.97
C MET A 56 9.56 9.88 4.98
N THR A 57 10.60 10.65 4.69
CA THR A 57 10.50 12.10 4.60
C THR A 57 9.60 12.52 3.43
N ILE A 58 8.77 13.54 3.66
CA ILE A 58 7.93 14.16 2.63
C ILE A 58 8.36 15.62 2.45
N GLY A 59 8.52 16.06 1.22
CA GLY A 59 8.61 17.48 0.90
C GLY A 59 7.21 18.10 0.90
N VAL A 60 6.98 19.03 1.83
CA VAL A 60 5.74 19.80 1.91
C VAL A 60 5.99 21.19 1.29
N PRO A 61 5.16 21.65 0.35
CA PRO A 61 5.40 22.90 -0.36
C PRO A 61 5.25 24.11 0.58
N GLN A 62 6.07 25.13 0.33
CA GLN A 62 6.03 26.36 1.12
C GLN A 62 4.63 26.99 1.07
N GLY A 63 4.10 27.36 2.24
CA GLY A 63 2.78 27.98 2.37
C GLY A 63 1.63 26.99 2.59
N MET A 64 1.87 25.68 2.49
CA MET A 64 0.91 24.68 2.96
C MET A 64 0.99 24.57 4.49
N SER A 65 -0.17 24.67 5.17
CA SER A 65 -0.27 24.42 6.61
C SER A 65 0.14 22.97 6.90
N ASP A 66 1.14 22.80 7.77
CA ASP A 66 1.67 21.50 8.13
C ASP A 66 2.19 21.49 9.57
N THR A 67 1.77 20.49 10.33
CA THR A 67 2.27 20.19 11.67
C THR A 67 2.61 18.72 11.71
N LEU A 68 3.90 18.39 11.83
CA LEU A 68 4.34 17.02 11.97
C LEU A 68 4.01 16.49 13.37
N VAL A 69 3.15 15.48 13.42
CA VAL A 69 2.74 14.78 14.64
C VAL A 69 3.31 13.37 14.60
N ARG A 70 4.01 12.97 15.66
CA ARG A 70 4.67 11.65 15.75
C ARG A 70 3.93 10.78 16.77
N TYR A 71 3.45 9.63 16.31
CA TYR A 71 2.88 8.57 17.14
C TYR A 71 3.86 7.39 17.19
N ASP A 72 3.51 6.35 17.95
CA ASP A 72 4.43 5.23 18.20
C ASP A 72 4.75 4.44 16.92
N ALA A 73 3.79 4.35 16.00
CA ALA A 73 3.87 3.51 14.80
C ALA A 73 3.78 4.30 13.49
N PHE A 74 3.45 5.59 13.54
CA PHE A 74 3.23 6.39 12.33
C PHE A 74 3.40 7.88 12.58
N GLU A 75 3.61 8.61 11.51
CA GLU A 75 3.72 10.06 11.48
C GLU A 75 2.55 10.66 10.70
N VAL A 76 2.12 11.85 11.08
CA VAL A 76 1.06 12.60 10.39
C VAL A 76 1.54 14.01 10.11
N HIS A 77 1.58 14.38 8.84
CA HIS A 77 1.69 15.74 8.36
C HIS A 77 0.30 16.39 8.43
N PHE A 78 -0.04 17.03 9.56
CA PHE A 78 -1.40 17.49 9.84
C PHE A 78 -1.65 18.91 9.31
N ASN A 79 -2.75 19.09 8.56
CA ASN A 79 -3.15 20.38 8.03
C ASN A 79 -4.22 21.02 8.91
N SER A 80 -3.80 21.96 9.75
CA SER A 80 -4.69 22.64 10.70
C SER A 80 -5.74 23.55 10.06
N GLU A 81 -5.54 23.97 8.81
CA GLU A 81 -6.52 24.77 8.07
C GLU A 81 -7.62 23.91 7.46
N ARG A 82 -7.33 22.64 7.17
CA ARG A 82 -8.28 21.68 6.60
C ARG A 82 -8.93 20.77 7.64
N GLY A 83 -8.35 20.68 8.84
CA GLY A 83 -8.81 19.77 9.90
C GLY A 83 -8.58 18.28 9.61
N ILE A 84 -7.69 17.98 8.66
CA ILE A 84 -7.31 16.63 8.20
C ILE A 84 -5.80 16.60 7.86
N ALA A 85 -5.21 15.43 7.67
CA ALA A 85 -3.81 15.33 7.28
C ALA A 85 -3.56 15.76 5.81
N ASN A 86 -2.37 16.28 5.51
CA ASN A 86 -1.80 16.28 4.17
C ASN A 86 -1.33 14.86 3.78
N CYS A 87 -0.69 14.17 4.73
CA CYS A 87 -0.23 12.78 4.60
C CYS A 87 -0.09 12.12 5.97
N ALA A 88 -0.37 10.83 6.07
CA ALA A 88 0.12 9.96 7.13
C ALA A 88 1.13 8.96 6.55
N VAL A 89 2.17 8.65 7.30
CA VAL A 89 3.31 7.85 6.85
C VAL A 89 3.65 6.80 7.89
N TYR A 90 3.85 5.55 7.47
CA TYR A 90 4.25 4.47 8.37
C TYR A 90 5.11 3.44 7.67
N GLU A 91 6.00 2.83 8.45
CA GLU A 91 6.65 1.58 8.10
C GLU A 91 5.70 0.44 8.49
N PHE A 92 5.61 -0.57 7.64
CA PHE A 92 4.83 -1.77 7.93
C PHE A 92 5.66 -3.01 7.63
N VAL A 93 5.92 -3.81 8.67
CA VAL A 93 6.79 -4.99 8.57
C VAL A 93 6.04 -6.30 8.78
N THR A 94 6.55 -7.40 8.24
CA THR A 94 5.89 -8.72 8.36
C THR A 94 5.59 -9.13 9.81
N ASN A 95 6.44 -8.75 10.76
CA ASN A 95 6.24 -9.08 12.18
C ASN A 95 4.99 -8.41 12.80
N GLU A 96 4.49 -7.34 12.18
CA GLU A 96 3.34 -6.57 12.66
C GLU A 96 1.99 -7.14 12.16
N LEU A 97 2.01 -8.05 11.18
CA LEU A 97 0.81 -8.62 10.57
C LEU A 97 -0.03 -9.50 11.52
N ASN A 98 0.62 -10.15 12.49
CA ASN A 98 0.01 -11.18 13.34
C ASN A 98 -0.37 -10.66 14.73
N GLY A 99 -0.61 -9.36 14.86
CA GLY A 99 -1.05 -8.76 16.11
C GLY A 99 -2.44 -9.24 16.57
N THR A 100 -2.61 -9.44 17.87
CA THR A 100 -3.85 -9.94 18.48
C THR A 100 -4.65 -8.87 19.20
N VAL A 101 -4.22 -7.61 19.17
CA VAL A 101 -4.97 -6.50 19.78
C VAL A 101 -6.29 -6.36 19.04
N GLU A 102 -7.37 -6.50 19.78
CA GLU A 102 -8.72 -6.32 19.25
C GLU A 102 -8.94 -4.89 18.80
N ARG A 103 -9.75 -4.73 17.76
CA ARG A 103 -10.14 -3.40 17.31
C ARG A 103 -11.02 -2.76 18.39
N GLY A 104 -10.46 -1.86 19.18
CA GLY A 104 -11.16 -1.20 20.26
C GLY A 104 -10.61 0.20 20.51
N GLY A 105 -11.26 1.20 19.94
CA GLY A 105 -10.93 2.60 20.13
C GLY A 105 -12.13 3.50 19.85
N GLU A 106 -12.35 4.47 20.71
CA GLU A 106 -13.25 5.58 20.40
C GLU A 106 -12.50 6.59 19.55
N PHE A 107 -13.18 7.16 18.56
CA PHE A 107 -12.59 8.27 17.81
C PHE A 107 -12.50 9.49 18.72
N LEU A 108 -11.30 10.02 18.88
CA LEU A 108 -11.00 11.10 19.82
C LEU A 108 -10.25 12.23 19.13
N GLN A 109 -10.51 13.45 19.59
CA GLN A 109 -9.69 14.60 19.25
C GLN A 109 -8.30 14.43 19.86
N ASP A 110 -7.26 14.77 19.09
CA ASP A 110 -5.94 15.00 19.67
C ASP A 110 -5.86 16.45 20.17
N ALA A 111 -6.08 16.66 21.47
CA ALA A 111 -6.09 17.98 22.07
C ALA A 111 -4.72 18.69 22.04
N SER A 112 -3.64 17.96 21.76
CA SER A 112 -2.30 18.54 21.62
C SER A 112 -2.07 19.15 20.23
N VAL A 113 -2.91 18.82 19.24
CA VAL A 113 -2.74 19.22 17.85
C VAL A 113 -3.72 20.33 17.49
N LYS A 114 -3.19 21.52 17.22
CA LYS A 114 -4.00 22.68 16.82
C LYS A 114 -4.78 22.37 15.54
N GLY A 115 -6.08 22.67 15.56
CA GLY A 115 -6.97 22.43 14.42
C GLY A 115 -7.43 20.97 14.26
N CYS A 116 -7.04 20.07 15.18
CA CYS A 116 -7.60 18.71 15.21
C CYS A 116 -9.10 18.80 15.54
N PRO A 117 -9.99 18.18 14.73
CA PRO A 117 -11.43 18.29 14.93
C PRO A 117 -11.91 17.45 16.12
N ALA A 118 -13.14 17.71 16.55
CA ALA A 118 -13.80 16.91 17.58
C ALA A 118 -14.69 15.83 16.94
N PRO A 119 -14.98 14.71 17.63
CA PRO A 119 -15.84 13.65 17.10
C PRO A 119 -17.23 14.13 16.67
N GLN A 120 -17.71 15.22 17.28
CA GLN A 120 -18.99 15.87 16.99
C GLN A 120 -19.01 16.52 15.61
N ASP A 121 -17.87 16.96 15.07
CA ASP A 121 -17.82 17.56 13.73
C ASP A 121 -18.29 16.57 12.65
N TYR A 122 -18.00 15.28 12.86
CA TYR A 122 -18.39 14.17 11.97
C TYR A 122 -19.83 13.68 12.18
N ALA A 123 -20.47 14.04 13.30
CA ALA A 123 -21.78 13.51 13.68
C ALA A 123 -22.86 13.98 12.70
N GLY A 124 -23.72 13.06 12.26
CA GLY A 124 -24.82 13.38 11.33
C GLY A 124 -24.41 13.71 9.90
N SER A 125 -23.12 13.67 9.56
CA SER A 125 -22.62 13.99 8.20
C SER A 125 -22.99 12.95 7.13
N GLY A 126 -23.30 11.72 7.53
CA GLY A 126 -23.47 10.58 6.62
C GLY A 126 -22.15 10.02 6.06
N LEU A 127 -21.01 10.63 6.40
CA LEU A 127 -19.67 10.16 6.04
C LEU A 127 -19.06 9.33 7.18
N HIS A 128 -18.20 8.40 6.80
CA HIS A 128 -17.41 7.63 7.75
C HIS A 128 -16.19 8.42 8.23
N ARG A 129 -15.74 8.10 9.44
CA ARG A 129 -14.42 8.45 9.96
C ARG A 129 -13.39 7.48 9.36
N GLY A 130 -12.98 7.75 8.12
CA GLY A 130 -12.07 6.89 7.36
C GLY A 130 -10.63 7.03 7.86
N HIS A 131 -9.99 5.92 8.21
CA HIS A 131 -8.61 5.92 8.64
C HIS A 131 -7.65 6.14 7.46
N LEU A 132 -6.55 6.85 7.69
CA LEU A 132 -5.42 6.90 6.76
C LEU A 132 -4.46 5.74 7.04
N VAL A 133 -3.96 5.62 8.28
CA VAL A 133 -3.29 4.43 8.80
C VAL A 133 -4.33 3.52 9.44
N PRO A 134 -4.63 2.35 8.86
CA PRO A 134 -5.73 1.52 9.33
C PRO A 134 -5.41 0.85 10.66
N ALA A 135 -6.38 0.83 11.57
CA ALA A 135 -6.32 0.09 12.82
C ALA A 135 -5.89 -1.39 12.64
N GLY A 136 -6.26 -1.99 11.50
CA GLY A 136 -5.91 -3.38 11.17
C GLY A 136 -4.42 -3.63 10.99
N ASP A 137 -3.63 -2.60 10.63
CA ASP A 137 -2.18 -2.70 10.46
C ASP A 137 -1.44 -2.46 11.79
N LEU A 138 -2.15 -2.02 12.84
CA LEU A 138 -1.60 -1.64 14.15
C LEU A 138 -2.00 -2.60 15.28
N LYS A 139 -2.46 -3.81 14.94
CA LYS A 139 -2.92 -4.84 15.90
C LYS A 139 -1.81 -5.41 16.80
N TRP A 140 -0.56 -5.08 16.54
CA TRP A 140 0.59 -5.58 17.28
C TRP A 140 0.87 -4.78 18.56
N ASN A 141 0.25 -3.61 18.75
CA ASN A 141 0.46 -2.75 19.91
C ASN A 141 -0.81 -1.99 20.30
N GLU A 142 -1.19 -2.04 21.58
CA GLU A 142 -2.42 -1.41 22.10
C GLU A 142 -2.38 0.11 22.00
N ASN A 143 -1.22 0.73 22.22
CA ASN A 143 -1.08 2.18 22.13
C ASN A 143 -1.16 2.66 20.68
N ALA A 144 -0.51 1.96 19.74
CA ALA A 144 -0.61 2.23 18.31
C ALA A 144 -2.04 2.06 17.80
N MET A 145 -2.72 0.98 18.21
CA MET A 145 -4.15 0.77 17.95
C MET A 145 -4.98 1.96 18.44
N ARG A 146 -4.80 2.41 19.68
CA ARG A 146 -5.52 3.57 20.22
C ARG A 146 -5.21 4.87 19.46
N GLN A 147 -3.93 5.12 19.15
CA GLN A 147 -3.49 6.28 18.39
C GLN A 147 -4.09 6.32 16.99
N SER A 148 -4.37 5.17 16.37
CA SER A 148 -5.02 5.11 15.06
C SER A 148 -6.41 5.74 15.02
N PHE A 149 -7.10 5.82 16.17
CA PHE A 149 -8.43 6.43 16.29
C PHE A 149 -8.39 7.94 16.61
N LEU A 150 -7.20 8.55 16.71
CA LEU A 150 -7.09 9.99 16.82
C LEU A 150 -7.50 10.65 15.49
N LEU A 151 -8.26 11.74 15.58
CA LEU A 151 -8.84 12.40 14.40
C LEU A 151 -7.81 13.09 13.50
N THR A 152 -6.56 13.20 13.93
CA THR A 152 -5.41 13.53 13.08
C THR A 152 -5.16 12.49 11.99
N ASN A 153 -5.48 11.22 12.24
CA ASN A 153 -5.36 10.08 11.30
C ASN A 153 -6.66 9.80 10.52
N VAL A 154 -7.64 10.70 10.57
CA VAL A 154 -8.99 10.46 10.06
C VAL A 154 -9.41 11.52 9.06
N CYS A 155 -10.06 11.07 7.99
CA CYS A 155 -10.69 11.94 7.00
C CYS A 155 -12.17 11.57 6.77
N PRO A 156 -13.02 12.51 6.34
CA PRO A 156 -14.41 12.23 5.96
C PRO A 156 -14.53 11.41 4.68
N MET A 157 -14.82 10.12 4.80
CA MET A 157 -14.83 9.17 3.66
C MET A 157 -16.23 8.62 3.41
N HIS A 158 -16.65 8.53 2.15
CA HIS A 158 -17.91 7.86 1.81
C HIS A 158 -17.85 6.38 2.17
N LYS A 159 -18.92 5.87 2.80
CA LYS A 159 -19.07 4.46 3.19
C LYS A 159 -18.73 3.49 2.05
N ALA A 160 -19.22 3.78 0.84
CA ALA A 160 -19.00 2.94 -0.34
C ALA A 160 -17.52 2.75 -0.67
N LEU A 161 -16.71 3.79 -0.51
CA LEU A 161 -15.26 3.72 -0.69
C LEU A 161 -14.59 3.04 0.50
N ASN A 162 -14.91 3.49 1.71
CA ASN A 162 -14.29 3.04 2.96
C ASN A 162 -14.44 1.52 3.17
N GLU A 163 -15.62 0.96 2.93
CA GLU A 163 -15.89 -0.48 3.01
C GLU A 163 -15.64 -1.23 1.69
N GLY A 164 -15.26 -0.50 0.64
CA GLY A 164 -15.06 -1.02 -0.69
C GLY A 164 -13.58 -1.12 -1.05
N GLY A 165 -13.18 -0.32 -2.01
CA GLY A 165 -11.88 -0.34 -2.65
C GLY A 165 -10.76 0.13 -1.73
N TRP A 166 -11.07 1.01 -0.76
CA TRP A 166 -10.10 1.42 0.24
C TRP A 166 -9.73 0.26 1.17
N ALA A 167 -10.72 -0.41 1.77
CA ALA A 167 -10.50 -1.62 2.57
C ALA A 167 -9.79 -2.73 1.78
N LYS A 168 -10.13 -2.91 0.50
CA LYS A 168 -9.45 -3.89 -0.38
C LYS A 168 -7.99 -3.51 -0.65
N LEU A 169 -7.70 -2.22 -0.84
CA LEU A 169 -6.32 -1.75 -0.99
C LEU A 169 -5.53 -1.97 0.29
N GLU A 170 -6.11 -1.71 1.47
CA GLU A 170 -5.48 -2.01 2.76
C GLU A 170 -5.20 -3.51 2.94
N GLU A 171 -6.10 -4.39 2.47
CA GLU A 171 -5.85 -5.84 2.43
C GLU A 171 -4.67 -6.20 1.53
N LYS A 172 -4.57 -5.58 0.36
CA LYS A 172 -3.45 -5.79 -0.55
C LYS A 172 -2.13 -5.27 0.01
N VAL A 173 -2.13 -4.16 0.75
CA VAL A 173 -0.95 -3.70 1.50
C VAL A 173 -0.47 -4.77 2.46
N ARG A 174 -1.35 -5.39 3.25
CA ARG A 174 -0.98 -6.51 4.15
C ARG A 174 -0.41 -7.72 3.40
N GLU A 175 -1.01 -8.10 2.28
CA GLU A 175 -0.48 -9.19 1.44
C GLU A 175 0.91 -8.85 0.89
N TRP A 176 1.11 -7.61 0.42
CA TRP A 176 2.41 -7.16 -0.07
C TRP A 176 3.45 -7.05 1.04
N THR A 177 3.08 -6.66 2.26
CA THR A 177 3.98 -6.68 3.43
C THR A 177 4.43 -8.10 3.76
N ALA A 178 3.52 -9.08 3.67
CA ALA A 178 3.88 -10.50 3.86
C ALA A 178 4.86 -10.98 2.78
N ARG A 179 4.72 -10.48 1.55
CA ARG A 179 5.58 -10.81 0.42
C ARG A 179 6.92 -10.08 0.45
N ASP A 180 6.99 -8.85 0.95
CA ASP A 180 8.10 -7.90 0.70
C ASP A 180 8.92 -7.59 1.95
N SER A 181 8.54 -8.16 3.09
CA SER A 181 9.11 -7.94 4.42
C SER A 181 8.85 -6.56 5.01
N VAL A 182 9.08 -5.50 4.25
CA VAL A 182 8.97 -4.10 4.69
C VAL A 182 8.31 -3.30 3.58
N LEU A 183 7.25 -2.57 3.94
CA LEU A 183 6.67 -1.51 3.12
C LEU A 183 6.77 -0.18 3.83
N LEU A 184 7.07 0.89 3.09
CA LEU A 184 6.84 2.26 3.53
C LEU A 184 5.58 2.76 2.83
N VAL A 185 4.61 3.22 3.61
CA VAL A 185 3.27 3.55 3.13
C VAL A 185 2.94 5.00 3.44
N PHE A 186 2.62 5.76 2.40
CA PHE A 186 2.21 7.15 2.44
C PHE A 186 0.75 7.20 2.02
N THR A 187 -0.09 7.88 2.78
CA THR A 187 -1.53 7.80 2.59
C THR A 187 -2.18 9.11 3.00
N GLY A 188 -3.05 9.64 2.15
CA GLY A 188 -3.61 10.96 2.40
C GLY A 188 -4.77 11.32 1.49
N PRO A 189 -5.41 12.47 1.76
CA PRO A 189 -6.46 13.00 0.90
C PRO A 189 -5.87 13.73 -0.32
N VAL A 190 -6.64 13.75 -1.41
CA VAL A 190 -6.50 14.73 -2.49
C VAL A 190 -7.63 15.73 -2.33
N VAL A 191 -7.26 16.99 -2.13
CA VAL A 191 -8.18 18.10 -1.85
C VAL A 191 -8.17 19.08 -3.01
N ASN A 192 -9.34 19.44 -3.51
CA ASN A 192 -9.52 20.40 -4.59
C ASN A 192 -10.09 21.72 -4.08
N GLU A 193 -9.91 22.79 -4.85
CA GLU A 193 -10.62 24.04 -4.60
C GLU A 193 -12.14 23.82 -4.67
N GLY A 194 -12.85 24.33 -3.66
CA GLY A 194 -14.31 24.18 -3.56
C GLY A 194 -14.80 22.90 -2.89
N ASP A 195 -13.90 22.05 -2.38
CA ASP A 195 -14.30 20.90 -1.55
C ASP A 195 -15.15 21.36 -0.35
N THR A 196 -16.22 20.59 -0.09
CA THR A 196 -17.15 20.89 1.01
C THR A 196 -16.52 20.65 2.38
N THR A 197 -17.16 21.16 3.43
CA THR A 197 -16.69 20.99 4.82
C THR A 197 -17.80 20.49 5.72
N LEU A 198 -17.44 19.76 6.77
CA LEU A 198 -18.35 19.29 7.83
C LEU A 198 -18.05 19.91 9.19
N GLY A 199 -19.08 19.91 10.05
CA GLY A 199 -18.97 20.36 11.44
C GLY A 199 -18.72 21.86 11.60
N ASN A 200 -18.59 22.28 12.86
CA ASN A 200 -18.28 23.66 13.20
C ASN A 200 -16.80 23.98 12.94
N SER A 201 -15.94 22.96 13.05
CA SER A 201 -14.51 23.07 12.75
C SER A 201 -14.20 23.11 11.25
N ARG A 202 -15.22 23.04 10.38
CA ARG A 202 -15.07 23.07 8.91
C ARG A 202 -14.07 22.04 8.37
N VAL A 203 -14.14 20.81 8.85
CA VAL A 203 -13.28 19.71 8.41
C VAL A 203 -13.51 19.47 6.91
N THR A 204 -12.46 19.52 6.12
CA THR A 204 -12.55 19.37 4.65
C THR A 204 -12.97 17.95 4.30
N VAL A 205 -13.89 17.81 3.35
CA VAL A 205 -14.29 16.53 2.75
C VAL A 205 -13.47 16.33 1.47
N PRO A 206 -12.48 15.42 1.44
CA PRO A 206 -11.62 15.25 0.27
C PRO A 206 -12.38 14.79 -0.96
N SER A 207 -12.00 15.32 -2.12
CA SER A 207 -12.44 14.80 -3.43
C SER A 207 -11.96 13.37 -3.71
N ALA A 208 -10.77 13.00 -3.25
CA ALA A 208 -10.21 11.66 -3.43
C ALA A 208 -9.20 11.31 -2.32
N TYR A 209 -8.67 10.09 -2.37
CA TYR A 209 -7.60 9.60 -1.49
C TYR A 209 -6.51 8.96 -2.30
N TYR A 210 -5.27 9.09 -1.85
CA TYR A 210 -4.12 8.43 -2.44
C TYR A 210 -3.46 7.47 -1.45
N LYS A 211 -2.77 6.47 -1.99
CA LYS A 211 -1.77 5.70 -1.25
C LYS A 211 -0.56 5.46 -2.15
N VAL A 212 0.63 5.85 -1.69
CA VAL A 212 1.93 5.54 -2.31
C VAL A 212 2.61 4.49 -1.42
N ILE A 213 3.08 3.42 -2.02
CA ILE A 213 3.61 2.24 -1.32
C ILE A 213 4.97 1.92 -1.92
N MET A 214 6.01 1.88 -1.10
CA MET A 214 7.35 1.48 -1.51
C MET A 214 7.77 0.20 -0.79
N ALA A 215 8.36 -0.74 -1.52
CA ALA A 215 9.10 -1.87 -0.98
C ALA A 215 10.61 -1.60 -1.15
N PRO A 216 11.29 -1.06 -0.12
CA PRO A 216 12.70 -0.67 -0.22
C PRO A 216 13.67 -1.86 -0.07
N CYS A 217 13.22 -2.96 0.56
CA CYS A 217 14.08 -4.11 0.88
C CYS A 217 14.09 -5.19 -0.21
N VAL A 218 13.63 -4.88 -1.43
CA VAL A 218 13.69 -5.76 -2.60
C VAL A 218 14.59 -5.15 -3.68
N ARG A 219 15.18 -5.99 -4.54
CA ARG A 219 16.06 -5.54 -5.64
C ARG A 219 15.47 -5.89 -7.02
N PRO A 220 15.26 -4.91 -7.91
CA PRO A 220 15.31 -3.46 -7.64
C PRO A 220 14.19 -3.02 -6.68
N MET A 221 14.34 -1.86 -6.03
CA MET A 221 13.27 -1.27 -5.23
C MET A 221 12.03 -1.07 -6.12
N ARG A 222 10.84 -1.21 -5.54
CA ARG A 222 9.58 -0.98 -6.27
C ARG A 222 8.66 -0.07 -5.49
N ALA A 223 7.89 0.72 -6.23
CA ALA A 223 6.83 1.53 -5.68
C ALA A 223 5.57 1.45 -6.56
N ILE A 224 4.42 1.71 -5.94
CA ILE A 224 3.13 1.76 -6.60
C ILE A 224 2.25 2.82 -5.95
N ALA A 225 1.43 3.50 -6.75
CA ALA A 225 0.52 4.52 -6.28
C ALA A 225 -0.91 4.27 -6.75
N PHE A 226 -1.88 4.71 -5.94
CA PHE A 226 -3.30 4.63 -6.24
C PHE A 226 -4.00 5.95 -5.92
N ILE A 227 -5.03 6.29 -6.70
CA ILE A 227 -5.98 7.39 -6.40
C ILE A 227 -7.42 6.89 -6.51
N TYR A 228 -8.18 7.13 -5.45
CA TYR A 228 -9.56 6.69 -5.27
C TYR A 228 -10.50 7.88 -5.09
N PRO A 229 -11.44 8.13 -6.02
CA PRO A 229 -12.46 9.17 -5.85
C PRO A 229 -13.35 8.91 -4.62
N ASN A 230 -13.55 9.92 -3.79
CA ASN A 230 -14.40 9.83 -2.61
C ASN A 230 -15.88 9.74 -3.05
N GLY A 231 -16.50 8.57 -2.88
CA GLY A 231 -17.89 8.33 -3.28
C GLY A 231 -18.10 7.15 -4.23
N HIS A 232 -17.03 6.58 -4.79
CA HIS A 232 -17.11 5.36 -5.60
C HIS A 232 -16.53 4.16 -4.84
N SER A 233 -17.10 2.97 -5.02
CA SER A 233 -16.58 1.78 -4.31
C SER A 233 -15.22 1.34 -4.82
N GLY A 234 -14.90 1.53 -6.10
CA GLY A 234 -13.53 1.38 -6.63
C GLY A 234 -12.87 0.00 -6.47
N ARG A 235 -13.63 -1.09 -6.35
CA ARG A 235 -13.09 -2.44 -6.00
C ARG A 235 -12.05 -3.04 -6.97
N ARG A 236 -11.82 -2.44 -8.14
CA ARG A 236 -10.79 -2.85 -9.10
C ARG A 236 -9.60 -1.90 -9.00
N LEU A 237 -8.60 -2.28 -8.21
CA LEU A 237 -7.36 -1.54 -7.96
C LEU A 237 -6.69 -1.05 -9.24
N ARG A 238 -6.69 -1.84 -10.32
CA ARG A 238 -6.03 -1.46 -11.59
C ARG A 238 -6.60 -0.19 -12.19
N LYS A 239 -7.90 0.07 -11.98
CA LYS A 239 -8.55 1.30 -12.48
C LYS A 239 -8.13 2.56 -11.72
N HIS A 240 -7.51 2.37 -10.56
CA HIS A 240 -7.12 3.42 -9.64
C HIS A 240 -5.60 3.57 -9.54
N ALA A 241 -4.84 2.69 -10.20
CA ALA A 241 -3.39 2.76 -10.22
C ALA A 241 -2.93 3.97 -11.06
N VAL A 242 -2.00 4.75 -10.51
CA VAL A 242 -1.43 5.95 -11.12
C VAL A 242 0.10 5.95 -10.95
N SER A 243 0.79 6.91 -11.57
CA SER A 243 2.18 7.22 -11.25
C SER A 243 2.28 7.98 -9.92
N ILE A 244 3.44 7.97 -9.28
CA ILE A 244 3.68 8.83 -8.10
C ILE A 244 3.71 10.29 -8.54
N ASP A 245 4.27 10.60 -9.71
CA ASP A 245 4.23 11.94 -10.32
C ASP A 245 2.80 12.52 -10.35
N GLU A 246 1.78 11.68 -10.60
CA GLU A 246 0.39 12.12 -10.64
C GLU A 246 -0.14 12.44 -9.23
N VAL A 247 0.29 11.68 -8.22
CA VAL A 247 -0.02 11.99 -6.81
C VAL A 247 0.66 13.29 -6.39
N GLU A 248 1.94 13.48 -6.71
CA GLU A 248 2.67 14.72 -6.45
C GLU A 248 1.99 15.92 -7.13
N ARG A 249 1.63 15.78 -8.40
CA ARG A 249 0.93 16.82 -9.17
C ARG A 249 -0.39 17.24 -8.53
N LEU A 250 -1.14 16.29 -7.96
CA LEU A 250 -2.45 16.54 -7.37
C LEU A 250 -2.38 17.02 -5.91
N THR A 251 -1.33 16.67 -5.18
CA THR A 251 -1.20 16.98 -3.75
C THR A 251 -0.25 18.15 -3.47
N GLY A 252 0.67 18.42 -4.40
CA GLY A 252 1.79 19.34 -4.22
C GLY A 252 2.91 18.80 -3.32
N LEU A 253 2.78 17.56 -2.82
CA LEU A 253 3.80 16.89 -2.01
C LEU A 253 4.91 16.32 -2.90
N ASP A 254 6.09 16.16 -2.31
CA ASP A 254 7.25 15.51 -2.92
C ASP A 254 7.57 14.24 -2.12
N PHE A 255 7.43 13.08 -2.76
CA PHE A 255 7.73 11.79 -2.15
C PHE A 255 9.17 11.40 -2.46
N PHE A 256 9.80 10.70 -1.51
CA PHE A 256 11.19 10.24 -1.65
C PHE A 256 12.20 11.36 -2.05
N PRO A 257 12.13 12.57 -1.46
CA PRO A 257 12.95 13.72 -1.89
C PRO A 257 14.46 13.50 -1.68
N THR A 258 14.84 12.47 -0.93
CA THR A 258 16.22 12.13 -0.61
C THR A 258 16.83 11.11 -1.59
N LEU A 259 16.03 10.53 -2.48
CA LEU A 259 16.53 9.61 -3.50
C LEU A 259 17.24 10.36 -4.63
N PRO A 260 18.29 9.77 -5.24
CA PRO A 260 18.87 10.31 -6.46
C PRO A 260 17.85 10.41 -7.60
N ASP A 261 17.95 11.44 -8.44
CA ASP A 261 17.02 11.72 -9.54
C ASP A 261 16.74 10.53 -10.46
N GLU A 262 17.74 9.70 -10.75
CA GLU A 262 17.58 8.52 -11.59
C GLU A 262 16.66 7.47 -10.93
N GLU A 263 16.83 7.24 -9.63
CA GLU A 263 16.03 6.29 -8.87
C GLU A 263 14.61 6.84 -8.64
N LYS A 264 14.51 8.15 -8.35
CA LYS A 264 13.26 8.88 -8.27
C LYS A 264 12.45 8.73 -9.56
N HIS A 265 13.05 9.09 -10.70
CA HIS A 265 12.41 8.95 -12.01
C HIS A 265 11.99 7.49 -12.32
N ARG A 266 12.79 6.50 -11.94
CA ARG A 266 12.49 5.09 -12.15
C ARG A 266 11.25 4.63 -11.35
N LEU A 267 11.16 5.06 -10.10
CA LEU A 267 10.09 4.71 -9.18
C LEU A 267 8.79 5.46 -9.48
N GLU A 268 8.90 6.74 -9.82
CA GLU A 268 7.75 7.65 -9.86
C GLU A 268 7.06 7.70 -11.21
N SER A 269 7.79 7.43 -12.29
CA SER A 269 7.25 7.52 -13.64
C SER A 269 6.40 6.31 -14.03
N GLY A 270 5.21 6.58 -14.59
CA GLY A 270 4.31 5.58 -15.15
C GLY A 270 3.66 4.64 -14.11
N ILE A 271 2.75 3.80 -14.58
CA ILE A 271 1.98 2.88 -13.72
C ILE A 271 2.74 1.57 -13.56
N LYS A 272 3.10 1.20 -12.32
CA LYS A 272 3.93 0.02 -12.01
C LYS A 272 3.15 -1.18 -11.46
N LEU A 273 1.94 -1.42 -11.94
CA LEU A 273 1.08 -2.49 -11.40
C LEU A 273 1.70 -3.90 -11.53
N ASP A 274 2.39 -4.15 -12.64
CA ASP A 274 3.06 -5.43 -12.90
C ASP A 274 4.21 -5.70 -11.92
N ALA A 275 4.82 -4.65 -11.34
CA ALA A 275 5.86 -4.81 -10.33
C ALA A 275 5.30 -5.34 -9.00
N PHE A 276 3.99 -5.21 -8.75
CA PHE A 276 3.32 -5.67 -7.53
C PHE A 276 2.40 -6.88 -7.76
N THR A 277 2.38 -7.46 -8.96
CA THR A 277 1.57 -8.65 -9.29
C THR A 277 2.46 -9.74 -9.88
N HIS A 278 2.39 -10.96 -9.32
CA HIS A 278 3.29 -12.05 -9.73
C HIS A 278 2.67 -12.97 -10.81
N TYR A 279 1.36 -12.86 -11.05
CA TYR A 279 0.66 -13.70 -12.03
C TYR A 279 -0.41 -12.94 -12.81
N LYS A 280 -0.56 -13.29 -14.10
CA LYS A 280 -1.66 -12.84 -14.98
C LYS A 280 -3.07 -13.04 -14.40
N ILE A 281 -3.24 -13.92 -13.41
CA ILE A 281 -4.51 -14.18 -12.72
C ILE A 281 -4.82 -13.07 -11.69
N GLU A 282 -3.81 -12.56 -10.95
CA GLU A 282 -3.97 -11.42 -10.03
C GLU A 282 -4.36 -10.14 -10.79
N ILE A 283 -3.86 -9.98 -12.02
CA ILE A 283 -4.16 -8.83 -12.89
C ILE A 283 -5.67 -8.71 -13.17
N ASN A 284 -6.45 -9.79 -13.12
CA ASN A 284 -7.90 -9.76 -13.38
C ASN A 284 -8.76 -9.57 -12.13
N GLU A 285 -8.20 -9.81 -10.94
CA GLU A 285 -8.86 -9.56 -9.64
C GLU A 285 -8.49 -8.19 -9.03
N ILE A 286 -7.51 -7.51 -9.64
CA ILE A 286 -7.06 -6.13 -9.43
C ILE A 286 -7.62 -5.24 -10.53
#